data_AF-A0A4P7WU44-F1
#
_entry.id   AF-A0A4P7WU44-F1
#
_cell.length_a   1.000
_cell.length_b   1.000
_cell.length_c   1.000
_cell.angle_alpha   90.00
_cell.angle_beta   90.00
_cell.angle_gamma   90.00
#
_symmetry.space_group_name_H-M   'P 1'
#
loop_
_entity.id
_entity.type
_entity.pdbx_description
1 polymer ?
#
loop_
_entity_poly.entity_id
_entity_poly.type
_entity_poly.pdbx_seq_one_letter_code
_entity_poly.pdbx_strand_id
1 'polypeptide(L)'
;MKHATNHIQQRYHTFEKILRTTITILLILISGLIYAQGNGLYKFQSENNKYGFMDKNGNIKIKPEYIFVNDFDGGICKVSKEIIEGSYKWIVIDTLGKIKDSRTKKTFNSLKYSSSKTKGMTEFKSDKFFPFQKNQLLGFKDEQNKVIIEPKFYKIDKFQNGVCAVRINKVEFEFEFANDYFFDALIDENGKILIEIEMHSYMGFQGDLIEFYGGPHFMGGVYYLNKNGKKINPTE
;
A
#
# COMPACT_ATOMS: atom_id res chain seq x y z
N MET A 1 55.78 31.13 -17.07
CA MET A 1 55.18 29.86 -17.54
C MET A 1 54.80 28.91 -16.42
N LYS A 2 55.73 28.45 -15.54
CA LYS A 2 55.43 27.49 -14.45
C LYS A 2 54.26 27.89 -13.51
N HIS A 3 54.13 29.18 -13.18
CA HIS A 3 53.07 29.66 -12.29
C HIS A 3 51.66 29.50 -12.87
N ALA A 4 51.49 29.74 -14.18
CA ALA A 4 50.20 29.59 -14.85
C ALA A 4 49.78 28.11 -14.98
N THR A 5 50.76 27.22 -15.24
CA THR A 5 50.55 25.77 -15.30
C THR A 5 50.07 25.19 -13.97
N ASN A 6 50.63 25.65 -12.84
CA ASN A 6 50.21 25.22 -11.51
C ASN A 6 48.76 25.62 -11.19
N HIS A 7 48.32 26.82 -11.59
CA HIS A 7 46.94 27.26 -11.39
C HIS A 7 45.93 26.46 -12.23
N ILE A 8 46.28 26.08 -13.45
CA ILE A 8 45.43 25.24 -14.32
C ILE A 8 45.31 23.83 -13.74
N GLN A 9 46.42 23.25 -13.30
CA GLN A 9 46.44 21.90 -12.71
C GLN A 9 45.66 21.84 -11.39
N GLN A 10 45.74 22.88 -10.57
CA GLN A 10 44.96 22.99 -9.34
C GLN A 10 43.46 23.09 -9.63
N ARG A 11 43.05 23.92 -10.60
CA ARG A 11 41.64 24.03 -11.03
C ARG A 11 41.10 22.72 -11.59
N TYR A 12 41.90 22.00 -12.38
CA TYR A 12 41.55 20.68 -12.90
C TYR A 12 41.34 19.66 -11.77
N HIS A 13 42.24 19.62 -10.79
CA HIS A 13 42.10 18.75 -9.63
C HIS A 13 40.86 19.11 -8.78
N THR A 14 40.59 20.40 -8.57
CA THR A 14 39.38 20.85 -7.86
C THR A 14 38.11 20.43 -8.62
N PHE A 15 38.09 20.59 -9.94
CA PHE A 15 36.98 20.17 -10.79
C PHE A 15 36.75 18.65 -10.74
N GLU A 16 37.79 17.83 -10.86
CA GLU A 16 37.68 16.37 -10.71
C GLU A 16 37.12 15.97 -9.34
N LYS A 17 37.57 16.63 -8.27
CA LYS A 17 37.09 16.36 -6.92
C LYS A 17 35.60 16.69 -6.81
N ILE A 18 35.17 17.84 -7.32
CA ILE A 18 33.74 18.23 -7.33
C ILE A 18 32.93 17.23 -8.14
N LEU A 19 33.37 16.86 -9.34
CA LEU A 19 32.67 15.93 -10.23
C LEU A 19 32.54 14.53 -9.62
N ARG A 20 33.59 14.01 -8.97
CA ARG A 20 33.51 12.72 -8.26
C ARG A 20 32.52 12.80 -7.11
N THR A 21 32.57 13.89 -6.33
CA THR A 21 31.69 14.07 -5.17
C THR A 21 30.22 14.18 -5.59
N THR A 22 29.92 14.90 -6.68
CA THR A 22 28.53 15.00 -7.20
C THR A 22 28.02 13.68 -7.75
N ILE A 23 28.85 12.90 -8.45
CA ILE A 23 28.47 11.55 -8.91
C ILE A 23 28.21 10.63 -7.72
N THR A 24 29.04 10.66 -6.67
CA THR A 24 28.81 9.84 -5.47
C THR A 24 27.51 10.22 -4.77
N ILE A 25 27.18 11.51 -4.63
CA ILE A 25 25.90 11.96 -4.07
C ILE A 25 24.73 11.48 -4.93
N LEU A 26 24.83 11.59 -6.25
CA LEU A 26 23.79 11.12 -7.17
C LEU A 26 23.56 9.61 -7.04
N LEU A 27 24.63 8.81 -6.94
CA LEU A 27 24.53 7.35 -6.74
C LEU A 27 23.91 7.00 -5.38
N ILE A 28 24.24 7.73 -4.31
CA ILE A 28 23.62 7.55 -3.00
C ILE A 28 22.12 7.90 -3.07
N LEU A 29 21.74 9.00 -3.71
CA LEU A 29 20.34 9.39 -3.88
C LEU A 29 19.56 8.36 -4.72
N ILE A 30 20.14 7.87 -5.81
CA ILE A 30 19.55 6.81 -6.65
C ILE A 30 19.40 5.51 -5.84
N SER A 31 20.40 5.14 -5.04
CA SER A 31 20.32 3.95 -4.20
C SER A 31 19.22 4.08 -3.14
N GLY A 32 19.09 5.24 -2.49
CA GLY A 32 18.01 5.52 -1.54
C GLY A 32 16.63 5.46 -2.17
N LEU A 33 16.49 5.91 -3.43
CA LEU A 33 15.27 5.77 -4.22
C LEU A 33 14.94 4.31 -4.56
N ILE A 34 15.95 3.47 -4.78
CA ILE A 34 15.78 2.03 -5.06
C ILE A 34 15.33 1.28 -3.79
N TYR A 35 15.89 1.59 -2.63
CA TYR A 35 15.50 0.97 -1.35
C TYR A 35 14.14 1.47 -0.82
N ALA A 36 13.69 2.66 -1.24
CA ALA A 36 12.40 3.22 -0.87
C ALA A 36 11.20 2.65 -1.64
N GLN A 37 11.42 1.83 -2.69
CA GLN A 37 10.33 1.10 -3.35
C GLN A 37 9.94 -0.13 -2.52
N GLY A 38 9.23 0.06 -1.41
CA GLY A 38 8.49 -1.02 -0.76
C GLY A 38 7.43 -1.57 -1.72
N ASN A 39 7.36 -2.89 -1.92
CA ASN A 39 6.33 -3.66 -2.64
C ASN A 39 5.66 -2.96 -3.86
N GLY A 40 6.41 -2.15 -4.63
CA GLY A 40 5.97 -0.86 -5.20
C GLY A 40 4.85 -0.80 -6.23
N LEU A 41 4.06 -1.86 -6.42
CA LEU A 41 2.95 -1.92 -7.33
C LEU A 41 1.68 -2.48 -6.69
N TYR A 42 0.56 -1.91 -7.09
CA TYR A 42 -0.79 -2.24 -6.64
C TYR A 42 -1.50 -3.02 -7.74
N LYS A 43 -2.06 -4.19 -7.40
CA LYS A 43 -2.84 -4.97 -8.36
C LYS A 43 -4.15 -4.24 -8.67
N PHE A 44 -4.60 -4.26 -9.92
CA PHE A 44 -5.94 -3.81 -10.27
C PHE A 44 -6.57 -4.80 -11.24
N GLN A 45 -7.90 -4.87 -11.22
CA GLN A 45 -8.67 -5.66 -12.18
C GLN A 45 -9.21 -4.72 -13.26
N SER A 46 -8.94 -5.05 -14.52
CA SER A 46 -9.50 -4.36 -15.68
C SER A 46 -10.94 -4.79 -15.96
N GLU A 47 -11.63 -4.06 -16.83
CA GLU A 47 -12.99 -4.36 -17.28
C GLU A 47 -13.12 -5.77 -17.90
N ASN A 48 -12.04 -6.30 -18.48
CA ASN A 48 -11.99 -7.65 -19.05
C ASN A 48 -11.66 -8.75 -18.03
N ASN A 49 -11.79 -8.46 -16.72
CA ASN A 49 -11.44 -9.35 -15.61
C ASN A 49 -9.97 -9.82 -15.61
N LYS A 50 -9.08 -9.10 -16.30
CA LYS A 50 -7.64 -9.35 -16.25
C LYS A 50 -6.98 -8.44 -15.24
N TYR A 51 -6.03 -8.98 -14.50
CA TYR A 51 -5.23 -8.28 -13.53
C TYR A 51 -3.98 -7.69 -14.16
N GLY A 52 -3.71 -6.45 -13.79
CA GLY A 52 -2.46 -5.73 -14.06
C GLY A 52 -1.94 -5.10 -12.78
N PHE A 53 -0.91 -4.28 -12.92
CA PHE A 53 -0.30 -3.58 -11.79
C PHE A 53 -0.03 -2.12 -12.12
N MET A 54 -0.30 -1.25 -11.15
CA MET A 54 -0.10 0.20 -11.24
C MET A 54 0.80 0.71 -10.11
N ASP A 55 1.43 1.86 -10.31
CA ASP A 55 2.07 2.58 -9.21
C ASP A 55 1.04 3.31 -8.33
N LYS A 56 1.51 3.93 -7.23
CA LYS A 56 0.65 4.65 -6.28
C LYS A 56 -0.12 5.84 -6.85
N ASN A 57 0.28 6.33 -8.02
CA ASN A 57 -0.38 7.43 -8.70
C ASN A 57 -1.42 6.94 -9.71
N GLY A 58 -1.54 5.63 -9.91
CA GLY A 58 -2.43 5.00 -10.88
C GLY A 58 -1.75 4.65 -12.20
N ASN A 59 -0.49 5.02 -12.42
CA ASN A 59 0.14 4.75 -13.72
C ASN A 59 0.36 3.24 -13.89
N ILE A 60 -0.19 2.68 -14.96
CA ILE A 60 -0.04 1.25 -15.28
C ILE A 60 1.43 0.96 -15.55
N LYS A 61 2.02 0.04 -14.76
CA LYS A 61 3.39 -0.45 -14.95
C LYS A 61 3.42 -1.81 -15.61
N ILE A 62 2.41 -2.63 -15.35
CA ILE A 62 2.24 -3.94 -15.97
C ILE A 62 0.80 -4.01 -16.46
N LYS A 63 0.63 -4.15 -17.77
CA LYS A 63 -0.67 -4.18 -18.42
C LYS A 63 -1.51 -5.36 -17.90
N PRO A 64 -2.84 -5.23 -17.89
CA PRO A 64 -3.71 -6.28 -17.40
C PRO A 64 -3.77 -7.44 -18.39
N GLU A 65 -3.03 -8.51 -18.12
CA GLU A 65 -2.96 -9.71 -18.97
C GLU A 65 -3.17 -11.02 -18.19
N TYR A 66 -3.25 -10.94 -16.86
CA TYR A 66 -3.26 -12.11 -15.98
C TYR A 66 -4.68 -12.44 -15.52
N ILE A 67 -5.04 -13.71 -15.44
CA ILE A 67 -6.32 -14.13 -14.85
C ILE A 67 -6.26 -14.15 -13.32
N PHE A 68 -5.05 -14.24 -12.77
CA PHE A 68 -4.83 -14.24 -11.33
C PHE A 68 -3.44 -13.70 -11.00
N VAL A 69 -3.35 -12.95 -9.90
CA VAL A 69 -2.09 -12.39 -9.39
C VAL A 69 -2.04 -12.47 -7.87
N ASN A 70 -0.85 -12.68 -7.33
CA ASN A 70 -0.55 -12.43 -5.92
C ASN A 70 -0.04 -10.99 -5.75
N ASP A 71 0.19 -10.59 -4.50
CA ASP A 71 0.87 -9.34 -4.20
C ASP A 71 2.38 -9.45 -4.44
N PHE A 72 3.03 -8.32 -4.70
CA PHE A 72 4.49 -8.26 -4.77
C PHE A 72 5.09 -8.43 -3.38
N ASP A 73 6.05 -9.35 -3.27
CA ASP A 73 6.87 -9.58 -2.07
C ASP A 73 8.33 -9.76 -2.49
N GLY A 74 9.23 -9.02 -1.83
CA GLY A 74 10.66 -9.06 -2.17
C GLY A 74 11.00 -8.70 -3.63
N GLY A 75 10.17 -7.86 -4.27
CA GLY A 75 10.37 -7.40 -5.66
C GLY A 75 9.90 -8.37 -6.74
N ILE A 76 9.20 -9.45 -6.37
CA ILE A 76 8.66 -10.45 -7.30
C ILE A 76 7.21 -10.79 -6.96
N CYS A 77 6.47 -11.31 -7.94
CA CYS A 77 5.07 -11.68 -7.81
C CYS A 77 4.79 -12.97 -8.61
N LYS A 78 3.88 -13.80 -8.09
CA LYS A 78 3.31 -14.93 -8.83
C LYS A 78 2.06 -14.49 -9.58
N VAL A 79 2.03 -14.78 -10.86
CA VAL A 79 0.90 -14.46 -11.74
C VAL A 79 0.54 -15.66 -12.59
N SER A 80 -0.68 -15.69 -13.11
CA SER A 80 -1.12 -16.70 -14.04
C SER A 80 -1.84 -16.06 -15.22
N LYS A 81 -1.54 -16.53 -16.44
CA LYS A 81 -2.28 -16.17 -17.66
C LYS A 81 -3.37 -17.19 -18.00
N GLU A 82 -3.23 -18.42 -17.52
CA GLU A 82 -4.05 -19.57 -17.93
C GLU A 82 -4.20 -20.64 -16.85
N ILE A 83 -5.24 -21.46 -16.97
CA ILE A 83 -5.48 -22.64 -16.15
C ILE A 83 -5.16 -23.86 -17.01
N ILE A 84 -4.30 -24.75 -16.52
CA ILE A 84 -3.93 -26.02 -17.15
C ILE A 84 -4.34 -27.14 -16.20
N GLU A 85 -5.08 -28.13 -16.71
CA GLU A 85 -5.52 -29.30 -15.93
C GLU A 85 -6.23 -28.92 -14.61
N GLY A 86 -7.05 -27.86 -14.64
CA GLY A 86 -7.79 -27.38 -13.47
C GLY A 86 -6.95 -26.59 -12.46
N SER A 87 -5.69 -26.30 -12.77
CA SER A 87 -4.78 -25.56 -11.89
C SER A 87 -4.16 -24.33 -12.57
N TYR A 88 -3.91 -23.27 -11.82
CA TYR A 88 -3.23 -22.08 -12.36
C TYR A 88 -1.79 -22.42 -12.76
N LYS A 89 -1.42 -22.07 -13.99
CA LYS A 89 -0.02 -22.12 -14.42
C LYS A 89 0.71 -20.87 -13.93
N TRP A 90 1.38 -21.01 -12.79
CA TRP A 90 2.12 -19.93 -12.16
C TRP A 90 3.41 -19.60 -12.89
N ILE A 91 3.61 -18.32 -13.14
CA ILE A 91 4.90 -17.72 -13.53
C ILE A 91 5.29 -16.66 -12.50
N VAL A 92 6.59 -16.44 -12.32
CA VAL A 92 7.11 -15.39 -11.45
C VAL A 92 7.54 -14.21 -12.31
N ILE A 93 7.13 -13.01 -11.95
CA ILE A 93 7.54 -11.75 -12.59
C ILE A 93 8.20 -10.82 -11.58
N ASP A 94 9.09 -9.94 -12.04
CA ASP A 94 9.54 -8.79 -11.24
C ASP A 94 8.63 -7.57 -11.41
N THR A 95 8.97 -6.48 -10.71
CA THR A 95 8.25 -5.20 -10.75
C THR A 95 8.27 -4.50 -12.12
N LEU A 96 9.03 -5.01 -13.09
CA LEU A 96 9.01 -4.56 -14.48
C LEU A 96 8.16 -5.49 -15.38
N GLY A 97 7.51 -6.51 -14.80
CA GLY A 97 6.77 -7.54 -15.53
C GLY A 97 7.66 -8.58 -16.21
N LYS A 98 8.98 -8.58 -15.95
CA LYS A 98 9.90 -9.54 -16.59
C LYS A 98 9.81 -10.87 -15.87
N ILE A 99 9.65 -11.94 -16.65
CA ILE A 99 9.62 -13.31 -16.13
C ILE A 99 10.95 -13.63 -15.47
N LYS A 100 10.91 -14.12 -14.23
CA LYS A 100 12.05 -14.71 -13.53
C LYS A 100 11.99 -16.22 -13.67
N ASP A 101 13.13 -16.82 -14.01
CA ASP A 101 13.26 -18.27 -14.08
C ASP A 101 12.88 -18.88 -12.72
N SER A 102 11.95 -19.84 -12.72
CA SER A 102 11.45 -20.52 -11.53
C SER A 102 12.55 -21.29 -10.76
N ARG A 103 13.74 -21.45 -11.35
CA ARG A 103 14.93 -22.07 -10.73
C ARG A 103 15.69 -21.18 -9.75
N THR A 104 15.36 -19.89 -9.59
CA THR A 104 15.85 -19.13 -8.44
C THR A 104 15.21 -19.67 -7.16
N LYS A 105 15.90 -20.66 -6.57
CA LYS A 105 15.71 -21.25 -5.23
C LYS A 105 15.88 -20.22 -4.09
N LYS A 106 15.37 -19.00 -4.22
CA LYS A 106 14.95 -18.30 -3.00
C LYS A 106 13.65 -18.99 -2.64
N THR A 107 13.76 -19.94 -1.73
CA THR A 107 12.67 -20.76 -1.21
C THR A 107 11.50 -19.84 -0.88
N PHE A 108 10.56 -19.69 -1.81
CA PHE A 108 9.18 -19.52 -1.40
C PHE A 108 8.90 -20.81 -0.67
N ASN A 109 9.02 -20.78 0.66
CA ASN A 109 8.35 -21.77 1.47
C ASN A 109 6.97 -21.88 0.84
N SER A 110 6.66 -23.09 0.36
CA SER A 110 5.33 -23.41 -0.10
C SER A 110 4.42 -22.75 0.91
N LEU A 111 3.58 -21.83 0.41
CA LEU A 111 2.45 -21.36 1.18
C LEU A 111 1.68 -22.65 1.45
N LYS A 112 2.02 -23.32 2.56
CA LYS A 112 1.00 -23.81 3.45
C LYS A 112 0.01 -22.66 3.46
N TYR A 113 -1.18 -22.89 2.93
CA TYR A 113 -2.35 -22.26 3.51
C TYR A 113 -2.30 -22.67 4.99
N SER A 114 -1.43 -21.97 5.73
CA SER A 114 -1.26 -22.09 7.14
C SER A 114 -2.44 -21.28 7.63
N SER A 115 -3.54 -21.97 7.86
CA SER A 115 -4.31 -21.65 9.04
C SER A 115 -3.31 -21.46 10.19
N SER A 116 -3.36 -20.30 10.85
CA SER A 116 -2.34 -19.78 11.77
C SER A 116 -1.22 -19.00 11.05
N LYS A 117 -1.05 -17.70 11.30
CA LYS A 117 -1.21 -17.01 12.57
C LYS A 117 -2.43 -16.10 12.58
N THR A 118 -3.30 -16.25 13.58
CA THR A 118 -3.65 -15.09 14.41
C THR A 118 -2.35 -14.34 14.64
N LYS A 119 -2.05 -13.36 13.80
CA LYS A 119 -1.10 -12.30 14.11
C LYS A 119 -1.76 -11.66 15.32
N GLY A 120 -1.48 -12.24 16.49
CA GLY A 120 -2.15 -11.93 17.75
C GLY A 120 -2.17 -10.43 17.81
N MET A 121 -3.39 -9.86 17.85
CA MET A 121 -3.70 -8.43 17.86
C MET A 121 -2.41 -7.63 17.96
N THR A 122 -1.77 -7.36 16.82
CA THR A 122 -0.63 -6.45 16.81
C THR A 122 -1.19 -5.23 17.49
N GLU A 123 -0.64 -4.90 18.67
CA GLU A 123 -1.15 -3.88 19.58
C GLU A 123 -1.74 -2.74 18.75
N PHE A 124 -2.96 -2.31 19.07
CA PHE A 124 -3.62 -1.14 18.49
C PHE A 124 -2.74 0.10 18.73
N LYS A 125 -1.63 0.21 18.00
CA LYS A 125 -0.74 1.35 18.01
C LYS A 125 -1.27 2.27 16.95
N SER A 126 -2.27 3.04 17.37
CA SER A 126 -2.68 4.26 16.69
C SER A 126 -1.52 5.25 16.77
N ASP A 127 -1.27 5.99 15.69
CA ASP A 127 -0.12 6.91 15.62
C ASP A 127 -0.16 8.00 16.69
N LYS A 128 -1.35 8.34 17.21
CA LYS A 128 -1.54 9.53 18.06
C LYS A 128 -2.76 9.51 18.98
N PHE A 129 -3.85 8.88 18.56
CA PHE A 129 -5.15 9.02 19.22
C PHE A 129 -5.68 7.71 19.75
N PHE A 130 -6.28 7.75 20.93
CA PHE A 130 -6.83 6.59 21.62
C PHE A 130 -8.36 6.58 21.46
N PRO A 131 -8.94 5.44 21.08
CA PRO A 131 -10.39 5.33 20.97
C PRO A 131 -11.04 5.42 22.37
N PHE A 132 -12.23 6.02 22.43
CA PHE A 132 -13.08 5.93 23.60
C PHE A 132 -14.56 5.87 23.19
N GLN A 133 -15.39 5.30 24.05
CA GLN A 133 -16.81 5.09 23.78
C GLN A 133 -17.68 5.87 24.75
N LYS A 134 -18.74 6.49 24.23
CA LYS A 134 -19.81 7.15 25.01
C LYS A 134 -21.12 6.97 24.27
N ASN A 135 -22.17 6.56 24.98
CA ASN A 135 -23.51 6.36 24.41
C ASN A 135 -23.51 5.46 23.15
N GLN A 136 -22.75 4.36 23.17
CA GLN A 136 -22.58 3.41 22.05
C GLN A 136 -21.89 3.99 20.79
N LEU A 137 -21.41 5.23 20.84
CA LEU A 137 -20.64 5.84 19.78
C LEU A 137 -19.17 5.93 20.19
N LEU A 138 -18.30 5.91 19.20
CA LEU A 138 -16.85 5.95 19.33
C LEU A 138 -16.32 7.31 18.88
N GLY A 139 -15.31 7.79 19.62
CA GLY A 139 -14.56 9.01 19.35
C GLY A 139 -13.09 8.81 19.71
N PHE A 140 -12.33 9.91 19.72
CA PHE A 140 -10.89 9.88 19.94
C PHE A 140 -10.44 10.91 20.97
N LYS A 141 -9.48 10.50 21.80
CA LYS A 141 -8.79 11.34 22.78
C LYS A 141 -7.27 11.25 22.62
N ASP A 142 -6.54 12.23 23.11
CA ASP A 142 -5.08 12.17 23.19
C ASP A 142 -4.59 11.44 24.47
N GLU A 143 -3.26 11.35 24.64
CA GLU A 143 -2.60 10.74 25.81
C GLU A 143 -2.96 11.45 27.13
N GLN A 144 -3.34 12.73 27.07
CA GLN A 144 -3.76 13.53 28.22
C GLN A 144 -5.26 13.42 28.53
N ASN A 145 -5.97 12.50 27.85
CA ASN A 145 -7.43 12.32 27.91
C ASN A 145 -8.24 13.52 27.40
N LYS A 146 -7.64 14.46 26.67
CA LYS A 146 -8.40 15.52 26.00
C LYS A 146 -9.13 14.93 24.81
N VAL A 147 -10.43 15.23 24.70
CA VAL A 147 -11.25 14.81 23.56
C VAL A 147 -10.80 15.59 22.31
N ILE A 148 -10.41 14.85 21.27
CA ILE A 148 -10.03 15.38 19.96
C ILE A 148 -11.20 15.27 18.99
N ILE A 149 -11.87 14.12 19.00
CA ILE A 149 -13.08 13.87 18.20
C ILE A 149 -14.15 13.34 19.14
N GLU A 150 -15.24 14.08 19.28
CA GLU A 150 -16.39 13.67 20.09
C GLU A 150 -16.99 12.35 19.56
N PRO A 151 -17.55 11.48 20.43
CA PRO A 151 -18.11 10.21 20.01
C PRO A 151 -19.28 10.39 19.06
N LYS A 152 -19.09 9.99 17.80
CA LYS A 152 -20.07 10.16 16.73
C LYS A 152 -20.06 9.04 15.68
N PHE A 153 -19.19 8.05 15.84
CA PHE A 153 -19.04 6.94 14.89
C PHE A 153 -19.53 5.63 15.50
N TYR A 154 -20.15 4.77 14.69
CA TYR A 154 -20.55 3.43 15.12
C TYR A 154 -19.36 2.47 15.19
N LYS A 155 -18.30 2.77 14.42
CA LYS A 155 -17.06 2.00 14.41
C LYS A 155 -15.91 2.88 13.95
N ILE A 156 -14.72 2.57 14.42
CA ILE A 156 -13.48 3.24 14.04
C ILE A 156 -12.37 2.21 13.84
N ASP A 157 -11.48 2.46 12.90
CA ASP A 157 -10.16 1.84 12.83
C ASP A 157 -9.17 2.66 13.70
N LYS A 158 -7.88 2.32 13.64
CA LYS A 158 -6.80 3.15 14.18
C LYS A 158 -6.48 4.32 13.24
N PHE A 159 -5.95 5.40 13.80
CA PHE A 159 -5.26 6.40 13.00
C PHE A 159 -3.94 5.84 12.49
N GLN A 160 -3.74 5.94 11.18
CA GLN A 160 -2.50 5.63 10.50
C GLN A 160 -2.25 6.67 9.40
N ASN A 161 -1.05 7.24 9.34
CA ASN A 161 -0.67 8.27 8.35
C ASN A 161 -1.63 9.48 8.31
N GLY A 162 -2.17 9.87 9.46
CA GLY A 162 -3.06 11.04 9.62
C GLY A 162 -4.52 10.82 9.21
N VAL A 163 -4.93 9.59 8.91
CA VAL A 163 -6.32 9.25 8.59
C VAL A 163 -6.82 8.03 9.35
N CYS A 164 -8.14 7.90 9.42
CA CYS A 164 -8.82 6.78 10.06
C CYS A 164 -10.05 6.37 9.24
N ALA A 165 -10.25 5.08 9.02
CA ALA A 165 -11.52 4.58 8.49
C ALA A 165 -12.56 4.54 9.61
N VAL A 166 -13.80 4.92 9.30
CA VAL A 166 -14.89 4.99 10.28
C VAL A 166 -16.19 4.46 9.67
N ARG A 167 -17.10 4.06 10.55
CA ARG A 167 -18.48 3.75 10.21
C ARG A 167 -19.38 4.87 10.74
N ILE A 168 -19.96 5.65 9.83
CA ILE A 168 -20.86 6.77 10.13
C ILE A 168 -22.32 6.32 10.15
N ASN A 169 -22.67 5.26 9.42
CA ASN A 169 -24.04 4.74 9.40
C ASN A 169 -24.22 3.53 10.32
N LYS A 170 -25.36 3.48 11.01
CA LYS A 170 -25.74 2.30 11.77
C LYS A 170 -26.13 1.19 10.81
N VAL A 171 -25.58 0.00 11.01
CA VAL A 171 -25.99 -1.21 10.28
C VAL A 171 -26.85 -2.05 11.22
N GLU A 172 -28.08 -2.35 10.81
CA GLU A 172 -29.07 -3.03 11.66
C GLU A 172 -28.92 -4.56 11.67
N PHE A 173 -28.29 -5.12 10.63
CA PHE A 173 -28.10 -6.57 10.47
C PHE A 173 -26.61 -6.93 10.45
N GLU A 174 -26.09 -7.43 11.57
CA GLU A 174 -24.68 -7.86 11.71
C GLU A 174 -24.37 -9.12 10.88
N PHE A 175 -25.39 -9.91 10.51
CA PHE A 175 -25.21 -11.21 9.85
C PHE A 175 -24.75 -11.12 8.38
N GLU A 176 -24.89 -9.97 7.70
CA GLU A 176 -24.42 -9.82 6.31
C GLU A 176 -22.90 -9.59 6.20
N PHE A 177 -22.26 -9.20 7.30
CA PHE A 177 -20.83 -8.93 7.35
C PHE A 177 -20.17 -9.86 8.35
N ALA A 178 -20.00 -11.14 7.99
CA ALA A 178 -19.28 -12.11 8.82
C ALA A 178 -17.83 -11.70 9.16
N ASN A 179 -17.36 -10.56 8.62
CA ASN A 179 -16.05 -9.99 8.89
C ASN A 179 -16.18 -8.53 9.33
N ASP A 180 -15.60 -8.22 10.50
CA ASP A 180 -15.56 -6.90 11.13
C ASP A 180 -14.66 -5.90 10.38
N TYR A 181 -14.77 -5.77 9.06
CA TYR A 181 -13.94 -4.87 8.24
C TYR A 181 -14.76 -3.92 7.35
N PHE A 182 -16.08 -3.83 7.56
CA PHE A 182 -16.91 -2.83 6.88
C PHE A 182 -16.75 -1.44 7.52
N PHE A 183 -16.34 -0.47 6.71
CA PHE A 183 -16.29 0.97 6.99
C PHE A 183 -16.94 1.73 5.83
N ASP A 184 -17.47 2.92 6.07
CA ASP A 184 -18.22 3.68 5.06
C ASP A 184 -17.70 5.13 4.88
N ALA A 185 -16.64 5.51 5.60
CA ALA A 185 -15.97 6.78 5.40
C ALA A 185 -14.49 6.75 5.82
N LEU A 186 -13.73 7.73 5.31
CA LEU A 186 -12.38 8.05 5.76
C LEU A 186 -12.37 9.46 6.36
N ILE A 187 -11.73 9.64 7.51
CA ILE A 187 -11.60 10.94 8.19
C ILE A 187 -10.14 11.37 8.34
N ASP A 188 -9.93 12.68 8.51
CA ASP A 188 -8.66 13.26 8.96
C ASP A 188 -8.52 13.28 10.49
N GLU A 189 -7.38 13.78 10.98
CA GLU A 189 -7.08 13.92 12.42
C GLU A 189 -8.04 14.81 13.20
N ASN A 190 -8.81 15.67 12.53
CA ASN A 190 -9.81 16.55 13.15
C ASN A 190 -11.22 15.93 13.10
N GLY A 191 -11.35 14.72 12.55
CA GLY A 191 -12.64 14.05 12.37
C GLY A 191 -13.48 14.64 11.24
N LYS A 192 -12.85 15.35 10.28
CA LYS A 192 -13.48 15.78 9.03
C LYS A 192 -13.53 14.60 8.08
N ILE A 193 -14.69 14.38 7.47
CA ILE A 193 -14.87 13.36 6.43
C ILE A 193 -14.12 13.80 5.17
N LEU A 194 -13.16 12.98 4.74
CA LEU A 194 -12.41 13.13 3.49
C LEU A 194 -13.18 12.54 2.31
N ILE A 195 -13.82 11.39 2.53
CA ILE A 195 -14.67 10.70 1.56
C ILE A 195 -15.66 9.78 2.28
N GLU A 196 -16.89 9.70 1.76
CA GLU A 196 -17.88 8.69 2.10
C GLU A 196 -17.88 7.63 1.00
N ILE A 197 -17.54 6.39 1.36
CA ILE A 197 -17.41 5.27 0.44
C ILE A 197 -17.51 3.95 1.20
N GLU A 198 -18.34 3.04 0.70
CA GLU A 198 -18.46 1.69 1.26
C GLU A 198 -17.20 0.88 1.00
N MET A 199 -16.54 0.46 2.08
CA MET A 199 -15.35 -0.37 2.11
C MET A 199 -15.70 -1.70 2.77
N HIS A 200 -16.21 -2.65 1.96
CA HIS A 200 -16.77 -3.91 2.45
C HIS A 200 -15.75 -4.84 3.11
N SER A 201 -14.51 -4.84 2.59
CA SER A 201 -13.38 -5.48 3.27
C SER A 201 -12.20 -4.51 3.28
N TYR A 202 -12.15 -3.64 4.29
CA TYR A 202 -11.06 -2.69 4.47
C TYR A 202 -9.78 -3.39 4.95
N MET A 203 -8.68 -3.16 4.23
CA MET A 203 -7.37 -3.77 4.49
C MET A 203 -6.35 -2.79 5.10
N GLY A 204 -6.73 -1.52 5.25
CA GLY A 204 -5.83 -0.45 5.69
C GLY A 204 -4.74 -0.15 4.68
N PHE A 205 -3.67 0.50 5.14
CA PHE A 205 -2.53 0.85 4.30
C PHE A 205 -1.76 -0.40 3.85
N GLN A 206 -1.70 -0.59 2.53
CA GLN A 206 -0.81 -1.52 1.85
C GLN A 206 0.31 -0.70 1.20
N GLY A 207 1.34 -0.35 1.98
CA GLY A 207 2.32 0.64 1.55
C GLY A 207 1.75 2.06 1.61
N ASP A 208 1.69 2.76 0.46
CA ASP A 208 1.28 4.17 0.37
C ASP A 208 -0.24 4.36 0.18
N LEU A 209 -0.97 3.32 -0.23
CA LEU A 209 -2.42 3.38 -0.47
C LEU A 209 -3.19 2.54 0.54
N ILE A 210 -4.42 2.98 0.82
CA ILE A 210 -5.42 2.22 1.56
C ILE A 210 -6.09 1.27 0.58
N GLU A 211 -6.03 -0.05 0.85
CA GLU A 211 -6.70 -1.07 0.05
C GLU A 211 -8.05 -1.45 0.67
N PHE A 212 -9.06 -1.66 -0.16
CA PHE A 212 -10.32 -2.26 0.26
C PHE A 212 -10.99 -3.00 -0.90
N TYR A 213 -11.89 -3.92 -0.56
CA TYR A 213 -12.75 -4.60 -1.52
C TYR A 213 -14.13 -3.96 -1.56
N GLY A 214 -14.69 -3.83 -2.77
CA GLY A 214 -16.00 -3.19 -2.98
C GLY A 214 -17.20 -4.10 -2.69
N GLY A 215 -16.97 -5.39 -2.42
CA GLY A 215 -18.02 -6.33 -2.04
C GLY A 215 -17.64 -7.16 -0.80
N PRO A 216 -18.64 -7.84 -0.20
CA PRO A 216 -18.42 -8.67 0.97
C PRO A 216 -17.49 -9.85 0.63
N HIS A 217 -16.86 -10.44 1.65
CA HIS A 217 -15.98 -11.62 1.51
C HIS A 217 -14.86 -11.45 0.46
N PHE A 218 -14.24 -10.27 0.40
CA PHE A 218 -13.17 -9.96 -0.57
C PHE A 218 -13.61 -10.06 -2.04
N MET A 219 -14.90 -9.86 -2.32
CA MET A 219 -15.46 -9.80 -3.66
C MET A 219 -15.58 -8.34 -4.16
N GLY A 220 -16.13 -8.14 -5.36
CA GLY A 220 -16.46 -6.80 -5.87
C GLY A 220 -15.26 -5.98 -6.40
N GLY A 221 -14.08 -6.60 -6.51
CA GLY A 221 -12.87 -5.96 -7.01
C GLY A 221 -12.09 -5.23 -5.91
N VAL A 222 -10.82 -4.96 -6.21
CA VAL A 222 -9.86 -4.28 -5.32
C VAL A 222 -9.79 -2.80 -5.68
N TYR A 223 -9.91 -1.93 -4.68
CA TYR A 223 -9.88 -0.48 -4.84
C TYR A 223 -8.89 0.15 -3.87
N TYR A 224 -8.45 1.36 -4.24
CA TYR A 224 -7.47 2.09 -3.47
C TYR A 224 -7.85 3.54 -3.24
N LEU A 225 -7.58 4.03 -2.03
CA LEU A 225 -7.58 5.44 -1.68
C LEU A 225 -6.16 5.86 -1.34
N ASN A 226 -5.79 7.10 -1.67
CA ASN A 226 -4.64 7.72 -1.01
C ASN A 226 -5.05 8.31 0.35
N LYS A 227 -4.05 8.76 1.14
CA LYS A 227 -4.27 9.40 2.45
C LYS A 227 -5.12 10.67 2.45
N ASN A 228 -5.49 11.21 1.29
CA ASN A 228 -6.38 12.38 1.21
C ASN A 228 -7.82 11.96 0.87
N GLY A 229 -8.13 10.66 0.86
CA GLY A 229 -9.45 10.14 0.48
C GLY A 229 -9.70 10.13 -1.03
N LYS A 230 -8.69 10.39 -1.87
CA LYS A 230 -8.85 10.34 -3.33
C LYS A 230 -8.72 8.89 -3.82
N LYS A 231 -9.71 8.42 -4.57
CA LYS A 231 -9.65 7.13 -5.29
C LYS A 231 -8.54 7.15 -6.34
N ILE A 232 -7.72 6.10 -6.33
CA ILE A 232 -6.66 5.89 -7.32
C ILE A 232 -7.13 4.84 -8.32
N ASN A 233 -7.33 5.27 -9.55
CA ASN A 233 -7.73 4.43 -10.66
C ASN A 233 -6.54 4.21 -11.61
N PRO A 234 -6.48 3.08 -12.33
CA PRO A 234 -5.44 2.84 -13.32
C PRO A 234 -5.54 3.86 -14.47
N THR A 235 -4.41 4.44 -14.86
CA THR A 235 -4.24 5.37 -15.99
C THR A 235 -3.10 4.90 -16.87
N GLU A 236 -3.28 5.00 -18.19
CA GLU A 236 -2.25 4.68 -19.19
C GLU A 236 -1.03 5.60 -19.12
#